data_AF-A0A0B1QX77-F1
#
_entry.id   AF-A0A0B1QX77-F1
#
_cell.length_a   1.000
_cell.length_b   1.000
_cell.length_c   1.000
_cell.angle_alpha   90.00
_cell.angle_beta   90.00
_cell.angle_gamma   90.00
#
_symmetry.space_group_name_H-M   'P 1'
#
loop_
_entity.id
_entity.type
_entity.pdbx_description
1 polymer ?
#
loop_
_entity_poly.entity_id
_entity_poly.type
_entity_poly.pdbx_seq_one_letter_code
_entity_poly.pdbx_strand_id
1 'polypeptide(L)'
;MTAGNRIYLRRPADAEPLLEAFRCLPAAVVADCMSRLPALSAEISLKTAPQKPIMCGLAVTVKARSGDNLMLHKALDMAGPNDVIILSNEG
;
A
#
# COMPACT_ATOMS: atom_id res chain seq x y z
N MET A 1 -11.73 -24.46 -2.08
CA MET A 1 -11.17 -23.19 -2.59
C MET A 1 -12.06 -22.68 -3.71
N THR A 2 -12.70 -21.51 -3.57
CA THR A 2 -13.46 -20.92 -4.68
C THR A 2 -12.49 -20.51 -5.79
N ALA A 3 -12.69 -21.04 -6.99
CA ALA A 3 -11.88 -20.71 -8.16
C ALA A 3 -12.06 -19.24 -8.55
N GLY A 4 -10.98 -18.61 -9.00
CA GLY A 4 -11.01 -17.28 -9.61
C GLY A 4 -10.63 -16.11 -8.70
N ASN A 5 -10.69 -14.96 -9.35
CA ASN A 5 -10.29 -13.65 -8.88
C ASN A 5 -11.32 -13.05 -7.92
N ARG A 6 -10.88 -12.37 -6.84
CA ARG A 6 -11.77 -11.81 -5.79
C ARG A 6 -11.39 -10.39 -5.43
N ILE A 7 -12.40 -9.58 -5.11
CA ILE A 7 -12.25 -8.18 -4.70
C ILE A 7 -13.03 -7.98 -3.41
N TYR A 8 -12.37 -7.47 -2.38
CA TYR A 8 -12.99 -7.09 -1.12
C TYR A 8 -13.22 -5.57 -1.09
N LEU A 9 -14.47 -5.15 -0.94
CA LEU A 9 -14.86 -3.74 -1.08
C LEU A 9 -14.91 -2.97 0.24
N ARG A 10 -14.71 -3.63 1.38
CA ARG A 10 -14.77 -2.98 2.69
C ARG A 10 -13.55 -2.09 2.89
N ARG A 11 -13.78 -0.80 3.13
CA ARG A 11 -12.75 0.20 3.43
C ARG A 11 -12.86 0.68 4.89
N PRO A 12 -11.76 1.09 5.53
CA PRO A 12 -11.81 1.72 6.84
C PRO A 12 -12.44 3.11 6.71
N ALA A 13 -13.55 3.34 7.42
CA ALA A 13 -14.34 4.57 7.29
C ALA A 13 -13.80 5.74 8.14
N ASP A 14 -12.92 5.44 9.10
CA ASP A 14 -12.41 6.32 10.15
C ASP A 14 -10.91 6.61 10.01
N ALA A 15 -10.33 6.33 8.84
CA ALA A 15 -8.89 6.42 8.63
C ALA A 15 -8.40 7.84 8.31
N GLU A 16 -9.28 8.78 7.96
CA GLU A 16 -8.91 10.16 7.56
C GLU A 16 -8.07 10.89 8.63
N PRO A 17 -8.45 10.92 9.92
CA PRO A 17 -7.68 11.62 10.94
C PRO A 17 -6.30 11.00 11.17
N LEU A 18 -6.21 9.68 11.05
CA LEU A 18 -4.94 8.95 11.14
C LEU A 18 -4.06 9.26 9.94
N LEU A 19 -4.65 9.30 8.74
CA LEU A 19 -3.91 9.62 7.53
C LEU A 19 -3.22 10.99 7.65
N GLU A 20 -3.96 12.02 8.05
CA GLU A 20 -3.42 13.37 8.21
C GLU A 20 -2.32 13.46 9.27
N ALA A 21 -2.48 12.77 10.41
CA ALA A 21 -1.45 12.72 11.44
C ALA A 21 -0.14 12.07 10.94
N PHE A 22 -0.24 11.04 10.09
CA PHE A 22 0.93 10.30 9.61
C PHE A 22 1.60 10.91 8.37
N ARG A 23 0.94 11.81 7.62
CA ARG A 23 1.50 12.44 6.41
C ARG A 23 2.84 13.17 6.63
N CYS A 24 3.09 13.63 7.84
CA CYS A 24 4.30 14.38 8.19
C CYS A 24 5.37 13.51 8.88
N LEU A 25 5.09 12.24 9.16
CA LEU A 25 5.96 11.37 9.94
C LEU A 25 6.86 10.52 9.01
N PRO A 26 8.20 10.54 9.21
CA PRO A 26 9.08 9.62 8.50
C PRO A 26 8.77 8.16 8.83
N ALA A 27 8.79 7.29 7.81
CA ALA A 27 8.52 5.86 7.98
C ALA A 27 9.45 5.19 9.01
N ALA A 28 10.71 5.63 9.11
CA ALA A 28 11.66 5.12 10.10
C ALA A 28 11.22 5.39 11.55
N VAL A 29 10.72 6.59 11.83
CA VAL A 29 10.24 6.96 13.17
C VAL A 29 9.00 6.15 13.54
N VAL A 30 8.06 5.99 12.59
CA VAL A 30 6.88 5.14 12.77
C VAL A 30 7.30 3.70 13.06
N ALA A 31 8.25 3.16 12.30
CA ALA A 31 8.75 1.80 12.50
C ALA A 31 9.41 1.64 13.88
N ASP A 32 10.22 2.59 14.34
CA ASP A 32 10.84 2.56 15.67
C ASP A 32 9.78 2.51 16.79
N CYS A 33 8.72 3.30 16.69
CA CYS A 33 7.59 3.26 17.64
C CYS A 33 6.83 1.92 17.61
N MET A 34 6.88 1.18 16.50
CA MET A 34 6.25 -0.12 16.31
C MET A 34 7.22 -1.30 16.47
N SER A 35 8.34 -1.09 17.20
CA SER A 35 9.38 -2.10 17.44
C SER A 35 9.99 -2.70 16.16
N ARG A 36 9.93 -1.95 15.05
CA ARG A 36 10.40 -2.31 13.69
C ARG A 36 9.76 -3.56 13.08
N LEU A 37 8.73 -4.12 13.70
CA LEU A 37 8.04 -5.32 13.21
C LEU A 37 7.31 -5.12 11.87
N PRO A 38 6.64 -3.98 11.59
CA PRO A 38 5.83 -3.82 10.38
C PRO A 38 6.58 -3.18 9.20
N ALA A 39 7.91 -3.06 9.27
CA ALA A 39 8.69 -2.43 8.20
C ALA A 39 8.75 -3.31 6.95
N LEU A 40 8.73 -2.69 5.76
CA LEU A 40 8.93 -3.40 4.50
C LEU A 40 10.37 -3.87 4.34
N SER A 41 10.57 -4.91 3.52
CA SER A 41 11.91 -5.37 3.12
C SER A 41 12.70 -4.24 2.46
N ALA A 42 14.01 -4.17 2.73
CA ALA A 42 14.92 -3.21 2.10
C ALA A 42 15.05 -3.39 0.57
N GLU A 43 14.60 -4.52 0.03
CA GLU A 43 14.50 -4.76 -1.42
C GLU A 43 13.47 -3.84 -2.09
N ILE A 44 12.42 -3.46 -1.35
CA ILE A 44 11.45 -2.46 -1.78
C ILE A 44 12.10 -1.09 -1.61
N SER A 45 12.60 -0.56 -2.72
CA SER A 45 13.33 0.69 -2.78
C SER A 45 12.65 1.68 -3.72
N LEU A 46 12.70 2.95 -3.34
CA LEU A 46 12.17 4.04 -4.15
C LEU A 46 12.93 4.11 -5.48
N LYS A 47 12.20 4.02 -6.60
CA LYS A 47 12.77 4.03 -7.96
C LYS A 47 12.73 5.41 -8.63
N THR A 48 12.26 6.43 -7.92
CA THR A 48 12.05 7.80 -8.43
C THR A 48 12.62 8.83 -7.44
N ALA A 49 12.69 10.10 -7.85
CA ALA A 49 13.13 11.22 -6.99
C ALA A 49 12.00 12.24 -6.76
N PRO A 50 11.01 11.93 -5.89
CA PRO A 50 9.91 12.84 -5.60
C PRO A 50 10.40 14.06 -4.82
N GLN A 51 9.82 15.23 -5.10
CA GLN A 51 10.12 16.48 -4.36
C GLN A 51 9.72 16.39 -2.88
N LYS A 52 8.67 15.61 -2.59
CA LYS A 52 8.20 15.31 -1.22
C LYS A 52 8.43 13.82 -0.96
N PRO A 53 9.47 13.45 -0.21
CA PRO A 53 9.82 12.04 0.01
C PRO A 53 8.94 11.33 1.06
N ILE A 54 8.22 12.10 1.89
CA ILE A 54 7.30 11.56 2.90
C ILE A 54 5.89 11.56 2.33
N MET A 55 5.24 10.41 2.38
CA MET A 55 3.84 10.24 2.01
C MET A 55 3.18 9.17 2.87
N CYS A 56 1.86 9.27 3.01
CA CYS A 56 1.01 8.27 3.66
C CYS A 56 -0.25 8.10 2.83
N GLY A 57 -0.84 6.90 2.84
CA GLY A 57 -2.06 6.59 2.11
C GLY A 57 -2.68 5.28 2.56
N LEU A 58 -3.92 5.05 2.14
CA LEU A 58 -4.68 3.84 2.46
C LEU A 58 -4.29 2.72 1.50
N ALA A 59 -3.92 1.57 2.05
CA ALA A 59 -3.46 0.45 1.23
C ALA A 59 -4.61 -0.17 0.41
N VAL A 60 -4.48 -0.14 -0.92
CA VAL A 60 -5.23 -0.98 -1.85
C VAL A 60 -4.34 -2.19 -2.16
N THR A 61 -4.65 -3.32 -1.53
CA THR A 61 -3.79 -4.50 -1.59
C THR A 61 -4.14 -5.39 -2.77
N VAL A 62 -3.10 -5.85 -3.48
CA VAL A 62 -3.21 -6.73 -4.63
C VAL A 62 -2.29 -7.92 -4.41
N LYS A 63 -2.86 -9.13 -4.47
CA LYS A 63 -2.12 -10.37 -4.57
C LYS A 63 -2.31 -10.93 -5.98
N ALA A 64 -1.21 -11.03 -6.73
CA ALA A 64 -1.20 -11.57 -8.08
C ALA A 64 -0.24 -12.76 -8.16
N ARG A 65 -0.41 -13.58 -9.20
CA ARG A 65 0.57 -14.61 -9.57
C ARG A 65 1.60 -14.00 -10.52
N SER A 66 2.83 -14.49 -10.45
CA SER A 66 3.88 -14.08 -11.39
C SER A 66 3.41 -14.19 -12.85
N GLY A 67 3.64 -13.12 -13.62
CA GLY A 67 3.18 -12.98 -15.00
C GLY A 67 1.72 -12.54 -15.19
N ASP A 68 0.92 -12.39 -14.13
CA ASP A 68 -0.46 -11.88 -14.19
C ASP A 68 -0.54 -10.44 -13.65
N ASN A 69 -1.22 -9.56 -14.39
CA ASN A 69 -1.43 -8.16 -14.02
C ASN A 69 -2.91 -7.73 -14.02
N LEU A 70 -3.87 -8.64 -14.23
CA LEU A 70 -5.28 -8.28 -14.37
C LEU A 70 -5.81 -7.56 -13.14
N MET A 71 -5.47 -8.05 -11.94
CA MET A 71 -5.88 -7.44 -10.69
C MET A 71 -5.15 -6.15 -10.36
N LEU A 72 -3.96 -5.93 -10.92
CA LEU A 72 -3.26 -4.65 -10.81
C LEU A 72 -3.99 -3.57 -11.60
N HIS A 73 -4.39 -3.87 -12.84
CA HIS A 73 -5.22 -2.96 -13.64
C HIS A 73 -6.54 -2.65 -12.94
N LYS A 74 -7.20 -3.67 -12.38
CA LYS A 74 -8.43 -3.45 -11.63
C LYS A 74 -8.22 -2.56 -10.39
N ALA A 75 -7.10 -2.72 -9.69
CA ALA A 75 -6.76 -1.87 -8.55
C ALA A 75 -6.50 -0.41 -8.97
N LEU A 76 -5.87 -0.18 -10.13
CA LEU A 76 -5.69 1.16 -10.69
C LEU A 76 -7.03 1.84 -10.99
N ASP A 77 -8.01 1.11 -11.52
CA ASP A 77 -9.35 1.65 -11.78
C ASP A 77 -10.14 1.96 -10.50
N MET A 78 -9.84 1.26 -9.40
CA MET A 78 -10.53 1.38 -8.12
C MET A 78 -9.87 2.39 -7.17
N ALA A 79 -8.57 2.64 -7.33
CA ALA A 79 -7.81 3.51 -6.45
C ALA A 79 -8.29 4.96 -6.60
N GLY A 80 -8.57 5.59 -5.46
CA GLY A 80 -8.92 7.01 -5.39
C GLY A 80 -7.77 7.88 -4.92
N PRO A 81 -8.02 9.19 -4.74
CA PRO A 81 -7.11 10.06 -4.00
C PRO A 81 -6.79 9.46 -2.63
N ASN A 82 -5.56 9.65 -2.16
CA ASN A 82 -5.06 9.14 -0.87
C ASN A 82 -4.83 7.62 -0.78
N ASP A 83 -5.06 6.87 -1.86
CA ASP A 83 -4.76 5.44 -1.91
C ASP A 83 -3.32 5.15 -2.31
N VAL A 84 -2.78 4.06 -1.78
CA VAL A 84 -1.48 3.50 -2.14
C VAL A 84 -1.69 2.04 -2.54
N ILE A 85 -1.36 1.72 -3.79
CA ILE A 85 -1.43 0.34 -4.28
C ILE A 85 -0.23 -0.43 -3.75
N ILE A 86 -0.50 -1.55 -3.06
CA ILE A 86 0.51 -2.48 -2.56
C ILE A 86 0.35 -3.80 -3.31
N LEU A 87 1.30 -4.12 -4.18
CA LEU A 87 1.30 -5.34 -4.99
C LEU A 87 2.28 -6.36 -4.41
N SER A 88 1.81 -7.59 -4.20
CA SER A 88 2.65 -8.77 -3.99
C SER A 88 2.45 -9.75 -5.14
N ASN A 89 3.53 -10.11 -5.82
CA ASN A 89 3.51 -10.93 -7.04
C ASN A 89 4.27 -12.27 -6.93
N GLU A 90 4.38 -12.82 -5.70
CA GLU A 90 5.20 -14.01 -5.39
C GLU A 90 6.70 -13.86 -5.74
N GLY A 91 7.16 -12.62 -5.91
CA GLY A 91 8.53 -12.20 -6.18
C GLY A 91 8.60 -10.68 -6.26
#